data_AF-A0A972PXW2-F1
#
_entry.id   AF-A0A972PXW2-F1
#
_cell.length_a   1.000
_cell.length_b   1.000
_cell.length_c   1.000
_cell.angle_alpha   90.00
_cell.angle_beta   90.00
_cell.angle_gamma   90.00
#
_symmetry.space_group_name_H-M   'P 1'
#
loop_
_entity.id
_entity.type
_entity.pdbx_description
1 polymer ?
#
loop_
_entity_poly.entity_id
_entity_poly.type
_entity_poly.pdbx_seq_one_letter_code
_entity_poly.pdbx_strand_id
1 'polypeptide(L)'
;MAAEETYLEKKKRLQKFMYGYNVVMCFSAGPPMALAPGFARKLLKWPYDDPVMMGIYGSIVTSVGALSAAALRDEGNFERYLPVLYTQIMYKTMTCLLIANRLRRKEPSSWGVHFILWFFMLYIALLARAIPWKKVEG
;
A
#
# COMPACT_ATOMS: atom_id res chain seq x y z
N MET A 1 -21.06 9.69 -23.03
CA MET A 1 -20.96 8.24 -23.36
C MET A 1 -19.55 7.84 -23.81
N ALA A 2 -19.08 8.10 -25.04
CA ALA A 2 -17.76 7.60 -25.50
C ALA A 2 -16.53 8.07 -24.67
N ALA A 3 -16.52 9.33 -24.24
CA ALA A 3 -15.44 9.87 -23.38
C ALA A 3 -15.44 9.27 -21.96
N GLU A 4 -16.58 8.77 -21.52
CA GLU A 4 -16.80 8.24 -20.17
C GLU A 4 -16.40 6.75 -20.09
N GLU A 5 -16.75 5.96 -21.10
CA GLU A 5 -16.24 4.59 -21.27
C GLU A 5 -14.71 4.58 -21.34
N THR A 6 -14.12 5.49 -22.12
CA THR A 6 -12.67 5.62 -22.24
C THR A 6 -12.00 5.97 -20.90
N TYR A 7 -12.66 6.77 -20.06
CA TYR A 7 -12.17 7.11 -18.72
C TYR A 7 -12.20 5.92 -17.78
N LEU A 8 -13.31 5.17 -17.76
CA LEU A 8 -13.48 3.99 -16.92
C LEU A 8 -12.52 2.87 -17.31
N GLU A 9 -12.30 2.65 -18.61
CA GLU A 9 -11.36 1.63 -19.07
C GLU A 9 -9.92 1.94 -18.65
N LYS A 10 -9.49 3.21 -18.77
CA LYS A 10 -8.18 3.66 -18.27
C LYS A 10 -8.07 3.46 -16.75
N LYS A 11 -9.12 3.75 -16.00
CA LYS A 11 -9.15 3.56 -14.54
C LYS A 11 -9.05 2.09 -14.16
N LYS A 12 -9.80 1.19 -14.82
CA LYS A 12 -9.69 -0.26 -14.61
C LYS A 12 -8.28 -0.77 -14.88
N ARG A 13 -7.62 -0.32 -15.94
CA ARG A 13 -6.21 -0.66 -16.21
C ARG A 13 -5.26 -0.21 -15.09
N LEU A 14 -5.46 1.01 -14.57
CA LEU A 14 -4.68 1.52 -13.44
C LEU A 14 -4.94 0.75 -12.13
N GLN A 15 -6.20 0.40 -11.86
CA GLN A 15 -6.57 -0.43 -10.71
C GLN A 15 -5.92 -1.81 -10.81
N LYS A 16 -6.00 -2.45 -11.97
CA LYS A 16 -5.33 -3.74 -12.24
C LYS A 16 -3.83 -3.63 -12.00
N PHE A 17 -3.17 -2.59 -12.50
CA PHE A 17 -1.76 -2.35 -12.23
C PHE A 17 -1.47 -2.21 -10.73
N MET A 18 -2.25 -1.40 -10.00
CA MET A 18 -2.04 -1.18 -8.57
C MET A 18 -2.31 -2.43 -7.73
N TYR A 19 -3.34 -3.21 -8.05
CA TYR A 19 -3.58 -4.49 -7.39
C TYR A 19 -2.46 -5.49 -7.70
N GLY A 20 -1.99 -5.56 -8.95
CA GLY A 20 -0.83 -6.38 -9.34
C GLY A 20 0.43 -6.01 -8.57
N TYR A 21 0.73 -4.72 -8.51
CA TYR A 21 1.85 -4.20 -7.74
C TYR A 21 1.71 -4.53 -6.24
N ASN A 22 0.52 -4.36 -5.68
CA ASN A 22 0.23 -4.72 -4.28
C ASN A 22 0.47 -6.19 -4.01
N VAL A 23 0.05 -7.10 -4.89
CA VAL A 23 0.30 -8.54 -4.75
C VAL A 23 1.80 -8.80 -4.65
N VAL A 24 2.57 -8.32 -5.63
CA VAL A 24 4.01 -8.56 -5.67
C VAL A 24 4.68 -8.02 -4.41
N MET A 25 4.43 -6.76 -4.06
CA MET A 25 5.08 -6.13 -2.90
C MET A 25 4.65 -6.73 -1.56
N CYS A 26 3.36 -7.04 -1.41
CA CYS A 26 2.85 -7.57 -0.16
C CYS A 26 3.29 -9.02 0.06
N PHE A 27 3.33 -9.85 -0.97
CA PHE A 27 3.85 -11.21 -0.86
C PHE A 27 5.39 -11.27 -0.82
N SER A 28 6.10 -10.27 -1.35
CA SER A 28 7.56 -10.19 -1.19
C SER A 28 7.97 -9.68 0.19
N ALA A 29 7.19 -8.81 0.82
CA ALA A 29 7.55 -8.20 2.11
C ALA A 29 6.85 -8.84 3.31
N GLY A 30 5.55 -9.18 3.19
CA GLY A 30 4.72 -9.67 4.29
C GLY A 30 5.16 -11.01 4.87
N PRO A 31 5.28 -12.08 4.07
CA PRO A 31 5.71 -13.39 4.56
C PRO A 31 7.12 -13.36 5.17
N PRO A 32 8.14 -12.69 4.60
CA PRO A 32 9.42 -12.54 5.28
C PRO A 32 9.35 -11.78 6.60
N MET A 33 8.49 -10.76 6.72
CA MET A 33 8.27 -10.07 8.00
C MET A 33 7.62 -10.97 9.05
N ALA A 34 6.71 -11.85 8.63
CA ALA A 34 5.99 -12.75 9.54
C ALA A 34 6.82 -13.98 9.96
N LEU A 35 7.52 -14.60 9.00
CA LEU A 35 8.23 -15.87 9.19
C LEU A 35 9.70 -15.68 9.58
N ALA A 36 10.31 -14.56 9.19
CA ALA A 36 11.73 -14.28 9.42
C ALA A 36 11.95 -12.80 9.82
N PRO A 37 11.40 -12.34 10.96
CA PRO A 37 11.46 -10.94 11.38
C PRO A 37 12.89 -10.41 11.51
N GLY A 38 13.84 -11.27 11.90
CA GLY A 38 15.26 -10.92 11.97
C GLY A 38 15.89 -10.59 10.59
N PHE A 39 15.48 -11.29 9.53
CA PHE A 39 15.94 -11.00 8.16
C PHE A 39 15.33 -9.69 7.65
N ALA A 40 14.01 -9.52 7.81
CA ALA A 40 13.32 -8.29 7.42
C ALA A 40 13.89 -7.05 8.14
N ARG A 41 14.21 -7.17 9.43
CA ARG A 41 14.87 -6.11 10.21
C ARG A 41 16.23 -5.74 9.63
N LYS A 42 17.08 -6.73 9.35
CA LYS A 42 18.45 -6.49 8.85
C LYS A 42 18.43 -5.82 7.47
N LEU A 43 17.47 -6.19 6.62
CA LEU A 43 17.28 -5.60 5.30
C LEU A 43 16.74 -4.16 5.38
N LEU A 44 15.75 -3.90 6.23
CA LEU A 44 15.06 -2.61 6.32
C LEU A 44 15.67 -1.64 7.34
N LYS A 45 16.69 -2.07 8.10
CA LYS A 45 17.26 -1.35 9.26
C LYS A 45 16.16 -0.77 10.17
N TRP A 46 15.13 -1.57 10.42
CA TRP A 46 13.95 -1.12 11.14
C TRP A 46 14.27 -0.87 12.63
N PRO A 47 13.82 0.25 13.22
CA PRO A 47 14.22 0.65 14.58
C PRO A 47 13.45 -0.07 15.69
N TYR A 48 12.33 -0.74 15.37
CA TYR A 48 11.54 -1.47 16.37
C TYR A 48 12.03 -2.91 16.52
N ASP A 49 12.26 -3.31 17.76
CA ASP A 49 12.89 -4.58 18.13
C ASP A 49 11.89 -5.73 18.36
N ASP A 50 10.59 -5.44 18.42
CA ASP A 50 9.58 -6.42 18.83
C ASP A 50 9.20 -7.38 17.66
N PRO A 51 9.57 -8.68 17.74
CA PRO A 51 9.26 -9.67 16.71
C PRO A 51 7.76 -9.93 16.56
N VAL A 52 6.98 -9.79 17.63
CA VAL A 52 5.52 -10.00 17.61
C VAL A 52 4.87 -8.88 16.79
N MET A 53 5.29 -7.63 17.01
CA MET A 53 4.81 -6.50 16.23
C MET A 53 5.14 -6.63 14.74
N MET A 54 6.33 -7.15 14.42
CA MET A 54 6.68 -7.45 13.03
C MET A 54 5.85 -8.60 12.44
N GLY A 55 5.55 -9.64 13.24
CA GLY A 55 4.67 -10.73 12.85
C GLY A 55 3.24 -10.26 12.52
N ILE A 56 2.68 -9.40 13.37
CA ILE A 56 1.38 -8.78 13.16
C ILE A 56 1.41 -7.92 11.88
N TYR A 57 2.43 -7.08 11.73
CA TYR A 57 2.57 -6.22 10.56
C TYR A 57 2.68 -7.04 9.26
N GLY A 58 3.55 -8.06 9.25
CA GLY A 58 3.71 -8.97 8.11
C GLY A 58 2.42 -9.69 7.75
N SER A 59 1.61 -10.09 8.73
CA SER A 59 0.31 -10.74 8.52
C SER A 59 -0.72 -9.79 7.90
N ILE A 60 -0.75 -8.53 8.35
CA ILE A 60 -1.62 -7.49 7.77
C ILE A 60 -1.20 -7.22 6.31
N VAL A 61 0.10 -7.04 6.07
CA VAL A 61 0.64 -6.82 4.72
C VAL A 61 0.30 -7.99 3.80
N THR A 62 0.50 -9.23 4.26
CA THR A 62 0.17 -10.44 3.50
C THR A 62 -1.32 -10.53 3.19
N SER A 63 -2.18 -10.23 4.16
CA SER A 63 -3.64 -10.20 3.97
C SER A 63 -4.07 -9.18 2.91
N VAL A 64 -3.44 -8.00 2.90
CA VAL A 64 -3.67 -6.99 1.86
C VAL A 64 -3.21 -7.48 0.48
N GLY A 65 -2.11 -8.23 0.42
CA GLY A 65 -1.66 -8.92 -0.80
C GLY A 65 -2.67 -9.95 -1.30
N ALA A 66 -3.20 -10.79 -0.40
CA ALA A 66 -4.23 -11.78 -0.73
C ALA A 66 -5.52 -11.13 -1.25
N LEU A 67 -5.99 -10.06 -0.59
CA LEU A 67 -7.15 -9.28 -1.04
C LEU A 67 -6.90 -8.62 -2.40
N SER A 68 -5.68 -8.15 -2.65
CA SER A 68 -5.30 -7.59 -3.96
C SER A 68 -5.25 -8.67 -5.05
N ALA A 69 -4.83 -9.89 -4.72
CA ALA A 69 -4.85 -11.03 -5.64
C ALA A 69 -6.29 -11.47 -5.95
N ALA A 70 -7.17 -11.47 -4.94
CA ALA A 70 -8.60 -11.71 -5.12
C ALA A 70 -9.24 -10.65 -6.05
N ALA A 71 -8.88 -9.37 -5.87
CA ALA A 71 -9.33 -8.30 -6.75
C ALA A 71 -8.89 -8.51 -8.21
N LEU A 72 -7.66 -8.96 -8.46
CA LEU A 72 -7.18 -9.30 -9.81
C LEU A 72 -7.90 -10.50 -10.42
N ARG A 73 -8.38 -11.43 -9.60
CA ARG A 73 -9.15 -12.58 -10.08
C ARG A 73 -10.60 -12.19 -10.43
N ASP A 74 -11.13 -11.16 -9.77
CA ASP A 74 -12.48 -10.62 -9.97
C ASP A 74 -12.42 -9.23 -10.65
N GLU A 75 -11.79 -9.17 -11.84
CA GLU A 75 -11.59 -7.92 -12.59
C GLU A 75 -12.91 -7.20 -12.96
N GLY A 76 -14.03 -7.93 -12.93
CA GLY A 76 -15.37 -7.41 -13.17
C GLY A 76 -15.94 -6.57 -12.02
N ASN A 77 -15.47 -6.77 -10.78
CA ASN A 77 -16.00 -6.13 -9.59
C ASN A 77 -14.91 -5.44 -8.74
N PHE A 78 -14.00 -4.70 -9.36
CA PHE A 78 -12.99 -3.92 -8.63
C PHE A 78 -13.59 -2.97 -7.58
N GLU A 79 -14.85 -2.55 -7.74
CA GLU A 79 -15.56 -1.70 -6.79
C GLU A 79 -15.71 -2.35 -5.41
N ARG A 80 -15.87 -3.67 -5.33
CA ARG A 80 -15.93 -4.40 -4.06
C ARG A 80 -14.63 -4.34 -3.27
N TYR A 81 -13.51 -4.15 -3.97
CA TYR A 81 -12.17 -4.10 -3.40
C TYR A 81 -11.64 -2.66 -3.23
N LEU A 82 -12.41 -1.64 -3.62
CA LEU A 82 -12.07 -0.23 -3.37
C LEU A 82 -11.71 0.06 -1.91
N PRO A 83 -12.39 -0.50 -0.88
CA PRO A 83 -12.01 -0.30 0.52
C PRO A 83 -10.55 -0.65 0.80
N VAL A 84 -9.98 -1.67 0.14
CA VAL A 84 -8.57 -2.05 0.29
C VAL A 84 -7.64 -0.93 -0.14
N LEU A 85 -7.92 -0.29 -1.29
CA LEU A 85 -7.14 0.84 -1.78
C LEU A 85 -7.28 2.06 -0.86
N TYR A 86 -8.49 2.34 -0.37
CA TYR A 86 -8.73 3.42 0.59
C TYR A 86 -7.98 3.20 1.90
N THR A 87 -8.04 1.99 2.47
CA THR A 87 -7.30 1.63 3.69
C THR A 87 -5.80 1.79 3.49
N GLN A 88 -5.26 1.43 2.32
CA GLN A 88 -3.85 1.66 2.02
C GLN A 88 -3.49 3.15 1.95
N ILE A 89 -4.34 3.99 1.35
CA ILE A 89 -4.14 5.44 1.34
C ILE A 89 -4.15 5.98 2.78
N MET A 90 -5.18 5.64 3.57
CA MET A 90 -5.32 6.10 4.95
C MET A 90 -4.11 5.70 5.80
N TYR A 91 -3.74 4.41 5.76
CA TYR A 91 -2.62 3.87 6.52
C TYR A 91 -1.29 4.57 6.15
N LYS A 92 -1.00 4.72 4.85
CA LYS A 92 0.25 5.35 4.41
C LYS A 92 0.25 6.85 4.70
N THR A 93 -0.88 7.52 4.58
CA THR A 93 -1.02 8.96 4.91
C THR A 93 -0.77 9.18 6.39
N MET A 94 -1.39 8.37 7.25
CA MET A 94 -1.18 8.43 8.70
C MET A 94 0.28 8.12 9.07
N THR A 95 0.89 7.13 8.39
CA THR A 95 2.32 6.82 8.57
C THR A 95 3.21 8.00 8.15
N CYS A 96 2.93 8.66 7.02
CA CYS A 96 3.66 9.85 6.60
C CYS A 96 3.54 10.99 7.62
N LEU A 97 2.35 11.20 8.20
CA LEU A 97 2.14 12.21 9.25
C LEU A 97 2.96 11.90 10.51
N LEU A 98 2.98 10.64 10.95
CA LEU A 98 3.78 10.21 12.10
C LEU A 98 5.28 10.39 11.85
N ILE A 99 5.76 9.99 10.66
CA ILE A 99 7.15 10.16 10.25
C ILE A 99 7.51 11.64 10.18
N ALA A 100 6.68 12.48 9.54
CA ALA A 100 6.91 13.91 9.43
C ALA A 100 6.96 14.58 10.81
N ASN A 101 6.10 14.17 11.74
CA ASN A 101 6.10 14.66 13.12
C ASN A 101 7.39 14.25 13.87
N ARG A 102 7.87 13.01 13.69
CA ARG A 102 9.17 12.57 14.23
C ARG A 102 10.34 13.36 13.67
N LEU A 103 10.37 13.60 12.36
CA LEU A 103 11.41 14.41 11.71
C LEU A 103 11.45 15.84 12.26
N ARG A 104 10.29 16.45 12.51
CA ARG A 104 10.20 17.79 13.14
C ARG A 104 10.79 17.82 14.56
N ARG A 105 10.74 16.69 15.28
CA ARG A 105 11.28 16.56 16.64
C ARG A 105 12.80 16.25 16.69
N LYS A 106 13.50 16.25 15.54
CA LYS A 106 14.95 15.97 15.42
C LYS A 106 15.39 14.62 16.01
N GLU A 107 14.50 13.64 16.10
CA GLU A 107 14.86 12.24 16.36
C GLU A 107 15.82 11.73 15.27
N PRO A 108 16.68 10.73 15.53
CA PRO A 108 17.76 10.32 14.62
C PRO A 108 17.23 10.07 13.20
N SER A 109 17.49 11.06 12.34
CA SER A 109 17.07 11.12 10.96
C SER A 109 17.96 10.18 10.14
N SER A 110 17.58 8.91 10.09
CA SER A 110 18.22 7.95 9.19
C SER A 110 17.75 8.19 7.75
N TRP A 111 18.66 8.07 6.79
CA TRP A 111 18.36 8.14 5.35
C TRP A 111 17.19 7.22 4.94
N GLY A 112 17.04 6.07 5.61
CA GLY A 112 15.92 5.15 5.39
C GLY A 112 14.55 5.76 5.69
N VAL A 113 14.44 6.67 6.66
CA VAL A 113 13.17 7.31 7.01
C VAL A 113 12.73 8.28 5.91
N HIS A 114 13.68 9.04 5.33
CA HIS A 114 13.41 9.90 4.17
C HIS A 114 13.01 9.10 2.93
N PHE A 115 13.69 7.98 2.68
CA PHE A 115 13.35 7.08 1.59
C PHE A 115 11.93 6.51 1.74
N ILE A 116 11.57 6.02 2.93
CA ILE A 116 10.23 5.50 3.22
C ILE A 116 9.16 6.58 3.03
N LEU A 117 9.40 7.80 3.52
CA LEU A 117 8.49 8.93 3.37
C LEU A 117 8.24 9.24 1.88
N TRP A 118 9.31 9.37 1.10
CA TRP A 118 9.21 9.67 -0.33
C TRP A 118 8.49 8.56 -1.10
N PHE A 119 8.85 7.31 -0.80
CA PHE A 119 8.20 6.14 -1.40
C PHE A 119 6.70 6.09 -1.08
N PHE A 120 6.30 6.36 0.17
CA PHE A 120 4.88 6.36 0.56
C PHE A 120 4.09 7.50 -0.10
N MET A 121 4.69 8.69 -0.22
CA MET A 121 4.07 9.82 -0.92
C MET A 121 3.78 9.50 -2.39
N LEU A 122 4.77 8.93 -3.08
CA LEU A 122 4.60 8.51 -4.48
C LEU A 122 3.53 7.40 -4.59
N TYR A 123 3.53 6.47 -3.64
CA TYR A 123 2.53 5.40 -3.59
C TYR A 123 1.10 5.91 -3.43
N ILE A 124 0.90 6.88 -2.52
CA ILE A 124 -0.40 7.52 -2.29
C ILE A 124 -0.88 8.22 -3.56
N ALA A 125 0.01 8.93 -4.25
CA ALA A 125 -0.34 9.61 -5.51
C ALA A 125 -0.79 8.61 -6.60
N LEU A 126 -0.11 7.47 -6.72
CA LEU A 126 -0.48 6.41 -7.66
C LEU A 126 -1.82 5.75 -7.29
N LEU A 127 -2.03 5.45 -6.00
CA LEU A 127 -3.32 4.92 -5.50
C LEU A 127 -4.46 5.90 -5.76
N ALA A 128 -4.29 7.17 -5.41
CA ALA A 128 -5.29 8.22 -5.62
C ALA A 128 -5.63 8.37 -7.12
N ARG A 129 -4.65 8.18 -8.01
CA ARG A 129 -4.87 8.20 -9.46
C ARG A 129 -5.60 6.96 -9.98
N ALA A 130 -5.47 5.82 -9.31
CA ALA A 130 -6.19 4.59 -9.67
C ALA A 130 -7.66 4.61 -9.21
N ILE A 131 -8.00 5.35 -8.15
CA ILE A 131 -9.38 5.45 -7.65
C ILE A 131 -10.26 6.30 -8.60
N PRO A 132 -11.45 5.82 -8.99
CA PRO A 132 -12.46 6.62 -9.68
C PRO A 132 -13.23 7.46 -8.66
N TRP A 133 -12.87 8.74 -8.52
CA TRP A 133 -13.50 9.66 -7.56
C TRP A 133 -14.89 10.16 -7.97
N LYS A 134 -15.25 10.01 -9.25
CA LYS A 134 -16.60 10.31 -9.73
C LYS A 134 -17.47 9.08 -9.50
N LYS A 135 -18.60 9.27 -8.80
CA LYS A 135 -19.68 8.29 -8.74
C LYS A 135 -20.17 8.04 -10.17
N VAL A 136 -20.23 6.78 -10.57
CA VAL A 136 -21.03 6.36 -11.72
C VAL A 136 -22.46 6.37 -11.21
N GLU A 137 -23.21 7.42 -11.51
CA GLU A 137 -24.67 7.38 -11.39
C GLU A 137 -25.16 6.51 -12.55
N GLY A 138 -25.56 5.29 -12.22
CA GLY A 138 -26.25 4.38 -13.14
C GLY A 138 -27.73 4.68 -13.18
#